data_AF-A0A965WRG6-F1
#
_entry.id   AF-A0A965WRG6-F1
#
_cell.length_a   1.000
_cell.length_b   1.000
_cell.length_c   1.000
_cell.angle_alpha   90.00
_cell.angle_beta   90.00
_cell.angle_gamma   90.00
#
_symmetry.space_group_name_H-M   'P 1'
#
loop_
_entity.id
_entity.type
_entity.pdbx_description
1 polymer ?
#
loop_
_entity_poly.entity_id
_entity_poly.type
_entity_poly.pdbx_seq_one_letter_code
_entity_poly.pdbx_strand_id
1 'polypeptide(L)'
;DRGYRTSDQVERTTGLPVLGMMPLLDKASGSPVDYVVSKPLSSLAESFRAIRNAIQLADVDRPPKTVMVTSSLPSEGKSTFCAALGRMAAMSGTKTLLIDADLRRPSIARLFPGISPEVRLEDLLQNDLPWQQAIVQDEKSGLHLLCAHGNTPLTSELLGSKRMQALLAQMEQEFDLVLLDTPPIMGISDGWNLACRVDALVYLIHWSETPRETVQTALRQLEVIGIQPSGMVLSMVNMRQQKKYGYGGYGYYYSKYSRYYHN
;
A
#
# COMPACT_ATOMS: atom_id res chain seq x y z
N ASP A 1 -20.68 16.14 7.70
CA ASP A 1 -20.03 14.94 7.13
C ASP A 1 -18.77 14.60 7.88
N ARG A 2 -18.55 13.32 8.21
CA ARG A 2 -17.46 12.90 9.10
C ARG A 2 -16.15 12.54 8.39
N GLY A 3 -16.17 12.09 7.13
CA GLY A 3 -14.97 11.67 6.38
C GLY A 3 -14.50 12.64 5.27
N TYR A 4 -13.45 12.24 4.55
CA TYR A 4 -12.93 12.95 3.37
C TYR A 4 -13.58 12.43 2.08
N ARG A 5 -14.00 13.34 1.21
CA ARG A 5 -14.67 13.01 -0.07
C ARG A 5 -13.93 13.48 -1.32
N THR A 6 -13.08 14.49 -1.18
CA THR A 6 -12.29 15.06 -2.28
C THR A 6 -10.82 15.14 -1.87
N SER A 7 -9.91 15.16 -2.85
CA SER A 7 -8.49 15.37 -2.60
C SER A 7 -8.22 16.73 -1.96
N ASP A 8 -8.90 17.79 -2.43
CA ASP A 8 -8.80 19.15 -1.88
C ASP A 8 -9.14 19.21 -0.38
N GLN A 9 -10.13 18.43 0.08
CA GLN A 9 -10.42 18.35 1.51
C GLN A 9 -9.27 17.72 2.30
N VAL A 10 -8.62 16.69 1.75
CA VAL A 10 -7.46 16.04 2.37
C VAL A 10 -6.31 17.06 2.41
N GLU A 11 -5.91 17.58 1.26
CA GLU A 11 -4.76 18.48 1.10
C GLU A 11 -4.87 19.75 1.96
N ARG A 12 -6.04 20.40 2.00
CA ARG A 12 -6.24 21.60 2.86
C ARG A 12 -6.20 21.29 4.35
N THR A 13 -6.62 20.09 4.75
CA THR A 13 -6.73 19.73 6.16
C THR A 13 -5.44 19.13 6.71
N THR A 14 -4.71 18.38 5.90
CA THR A 14 -3.51 17.65 6.31
C THR A 14 -2.21 18.33 5.84
N GLY A 15 -2.27 19.20 4.83
CA GLY A 15 -1.08 19.74 4.16
C GLY A 15 -0.32 18.73 3.31
N LEU A 16 -0.86 17.51 3.12
CA LEU A 16 -0.20 16.41 2.41
C LEU A 16 -0.84 16.19 1.03
N PRO A 17 -0.03 15.88 0.00
CA PRO A 17 -0.55 15.65 -1.35
C PRO A 17 -1.36 14.36 -1.43
N VAL A 18 -2.39 14.35 -2.29
CA VAL A 18 -3.10 13.11 -2.64
C VAL A 18 -2.51 12.50 -3.91
N LEU A 19 -1.90 11.32 -3.77
CA LEU A 19 -1.24 10.57 -4.86
C LEU A 19 -2.24 9.91 -5.80
N GLY A 20 -3.48 9.71 -5.35
CA GLY A 20 -4.56 9.21 -6.18
C GLY A 20 -5.69 8.57 -5.40
N MET A 21 -6.51 7.82 -6.13
CA MET A 21 -7.71 7.18 -5.63
C MET A 21 -7.71 5.71 -6.06
N MET A 22 -8.03 4.81 -5.13
CA MET A 22 -8.36 3.42 -5.42
C MET A 22 -9.89 3.28 -5.48
N PRO A 23 -10.49 3.15 -6.68
CA PRO A 23 -11.92 2.92 -6.82
C PRO A 23 -12.41 1.69 -6.06
N LEU A 24 -13.60 1.79 -5.50
CA LEU A 24 -14.35 0.62 -5.03
C LEU A 24 -14.89 -0.14 -6.25
N LEU A 25 -14.54 -1.42 -6.34
CA LEU A 25 -15.12 -2.33 -7.33
C LEU A 25 -16.51 -2.81 -6.89
N ASP A 26 -17.40 -2.98 -7.86
CA ASP A 26 -18.66 -3.69 -7.63
C ASP A 26 -18.36 -5.15 -7.27
N LYS A 27 -19.10 -5.74 -6.32
CA LYS A 27 -18.87 -7.13 -5.85
C LYS A 27 -18.81 -8.16 -6.98
N ALA A 28 -19.60 -7.95 -8.04
CA ALA A 28 -19.62 -8.81 -9.22
C ALA A 28 -18.31 -8.79 -10.04
N SER A 29 -17.47 -7.77 -9.85
CA SER A 29 -16.16 -7.65 -10.51
C SER A 29 -15.05 -8.44 -9.81
N GLY A 30 -15.31 -9.01 -8.63
CA GLY A 30 -14.33 -9.81 -7.88
C GLY A 30 -13.30 -8.97 -7.12
N SER A 31 -12.14 -9.59 -6.83
CA SER A 31 -11.06 -8.98 -6.06
C SER A 31 -10.32 -7.91 -6.87
N PRO A 32 -10.07 -6.69 -6.33
CA PRO A 32 -9.20 -5.70 -6.96
C PRO A 32 -7.82 -6.25 -7.34
N VAL A 33 -7.30 -7.17 -6.54
CA VAL A 33 -5.97 -7.79 -6.71
C VAL A 33 -5.91 -8.68 -7.97
N ASP A 34 -6.98 -9.40 -8.30
CA ASP A 34 -7.08 -10.19 -9.54
C ASP A 34 -7.61 -9.35 -10.72
N TYR A 35 -8.39 -8.30 -10.42
CA TYR A 35 -8.96 -7.44 -11.45
C TYR A 35 -7.89 -6.65 -12.22
N VAL A 36 -6.87 -6.14 -11.54
CA VAL A 36 -5.75 -5.44 -12.20
C VAL A 36 -4.96 -6.36 -13.15
N VAL A 37 -4.93 -7.67 -12.88
CA VAL A 37 -4.28 -8.67 -13.74
C VAL A 37 -5.17 -9.02 -14.93
N SER A 38 -6.44 -9.33 -14.68
CA SER A 38 -7.38 -9.78 -15.71
C SER A 38 -7.88 -8.67 -16.63
N LYS A 39 -7.88 -7.42 -16.16
CA LYS A 39 -8.28 -6.22 -16.91
C LYS A 39 -7.20 -5.15 -16.78
N PRO A 40 -6.01 -5.36 -17.38
CA PRO A 40 -4.87 -4.46 -17.20
C PRO A 40 -5.05 -3.09 -17.84
N LEU A 41 -6.02 -2.91 -18.75
CA LEU A 41 -6.39 -1.62 -19.34
C LEU A 41 -7.63 -0.99 -18.67
N SER A 42 -8.09 -1.57 -17.56
CA SER A 42 -9.23 -1.02 -16.84
C SER A 42 -8.89 0.29 -16.16
N SER A 43 -9.93 1.06 -15.86
CA SER A 43 -9.78 2.28 -15.08
C SER A 43 -9.08 2.01 -13.73
N LEU A 44 -9.38 0.89 -13.05
CA LEU A 44 -8.72 0.52 -11.80
C LEU A 44 -7.20 0.36 -12.00
N ALA A 45 -6.79 -0.34 -13.05
CA ALA A 45 -5.37 -0.52 -13.38
C ALA A 45 -4.68 0.83 -13.69
N GLU A 46 -5.36 1.72 -14.42
CA GLU A 46 -4.87 3.09 -14.65
C GLU A 46 -4.73 3.91 -13.36
N SER A 47 -5.66 3.75 -12.41
CA SER A 47 -5.54 4.33 -11.06
C SER A 47 -4.26 3.89 -10.37
N PHE A 48 -3.93 2.60 -10.41
CA PHE A 48 -2.69 2.08 -9.82
C PHE A 48 -1.43 2.55 -10.57
N ARG A 49 -1.45 2.63 -11.91
CA ARG A 49 -0.36 3.20 -12.70
C ARG A 49 -0.08 4.65 -12.31
N ALA A 50 -1.13 5.46 -12.22
CA ALA A 50 -1.00 6.85 -11.84
C ALA A 50 -0.47 7.01 -10.41
N ILE A 51 -0.97 6.21 -9.46
CA ILE A 51 -0.47 6.24 -8.07
C ILE A 51 1.00 5.82 -8.01
N ARG A 52 1.40 4.76 -8.73
CA ARG A 52 2.80 4.34 -8.82
C ARG A 52 3.68 5.48 -9.34
N ASN A 53 3.28 6.11 -10.44
CA ASN A 53 4.04 7.21 -11.02
C ASN A 53 4.14 8.38 -10.02
N ALA A 54 3.06 8.70 -9.31
CA ALA A 54 3.07 9.75 -8.28
C ALA A 54 4.02 9.42 -7.11
N ILE A 55 4.10 8.15 -6.69
CA ILE A 55 5.08 7.70 -5.68
C ILE A 55 6.51 7.87 -6.20
N GLN A 56 6.78 7.45 -7.43
CA GLN A 56 8.12 7.57 -8.04
C GLN A 56 8.54 9.02 -8.26
N LEU A 57 7.58 9.94 -8.46
CA LEU A 57 7.84 11.37 -8.62
C LEU A 57 7.96 12.13 -7.30
N ALA A 58 7.77 11.46 -6.15
CA ALA A 58 7.98 12.10 -4.84
C ALA A 58 9.43 12.55 -4.64
N ASP A 59 10.39 11.83 -5.24
CA ASP A 59 11.79 12.21 -5.36
C ASP A 59 12.29 11.83 -6.76
N VAL A 60 12.49 12.83 -7.62
CA VAL A 60 12.90 12.62 -9.01
C VAL A 60 14.36 12.16 -9.13
N ASP A 61 15.22 12.62 -8.22
CA ASP A 61 16.65 12.33 -8.24
C ASP A 61 16.94 10.96 -7.61
N ARG A 62 16.14 10.56 -6.62
CA ARG A 62 16.20 9.25 -5.96
C ARG A 62 14.80 8.65 -5.82
N PRO A 63 14.25 8.08 -6.91
CA PRO A 63 12.92 7.47 -6.87
C PRO A 63 12.79 6.46 -5.73
N PRO A 64 11.74 6.56 -4.89
CA PRO A 64 11.55 5.66 -3.77
C PRO A 64 11.54 4.19 -4.19
N LYS A 65 12.43 3.38 -3.58
CA LYS A 65 12.47 1.93 -3.79
C LYS A 65 11.72 1.20 -2.70
N THR A 66 11.83 1.65 -1.46
CA THR A 66 11.16 1.06 -0.29
C THR A 66 9.94 1.91 0.07
N VAL A 67 8.75 1.32 -0.04
CA VAL A 67 7.47 2.04 0.15
C VAL A 67 6.66 1.33 1.22
N MET A 68 6.47 2.01 2.35
CA MET A 68 5.58 1.57 3.42
C MET A 68 4.16 2.04 3.15
N VAL A 69 3.19 1.16 3.37
CA VAL A 69 1.77 1.49 3.27
C VAL A 69 1.10 1.29 4.62
N THR A 70 0.52 2.35 5.17
CA THR A 70 -0.23 2.33 6.44
C THR A 70 -1.54 3.12 6.34
N SER A 71 -2.29 3.19 7.43
CA SER A 71 -3.60 3.86 7.50
C SER A 71 -3.98 4.14 8.97
N SER A 72 -5.09 4.81 9.21
CA SER A 72 -5.55 5.12 10.58
C SER A 72 -6.05 3.87 11.31
N LEU A 73 -6.87 3.06 10.63
CA LEU A 73 -7.69 2.00 11.20
C LEU A 73 -7.53 0.67 10.41
N PRO A 74 -7.91 -0.47 11.02
CA PRO A 74 -8.04 -1.73 10.28
C PRO A 74 -9.03 -1.60 9.12
N SER A 75 -8.89 -2.48 8.12
CA SER A 75 -9.84 -2.62 7.00
C SER A 75 -9.96 -1.42 6.04
N GLU A 76 -8.99 -0.51 6.02
CA GLU A 76 -8.96 0.62 5.06
C GLU A 76 -8.34 0.25 3.69
N GLY A 77 -8.08 -1.04 3.45
CA GLY A 77 -7.67 -1.56 2.14
C GLY A 77 -6.16 -1.59 1.87
N LYS A 78 -5.31 -1.44 2.89
CA LYS A 78 -3.83 -1.49 2.79
C LYS A 78 -3.31 -2.71 2.03
N SER A 79 -3.60 -3.90 2.53
CA SER A 79 -3.13 -5.16 1.94
C SER A 79 -3.61 -5.36 0.51
N THR A 80 -4.87 -5.01 0.22
CA THR A 80 -5.43 -5.04 -1.14
C THR A 80 -4.72 -4.05 -2.06
N PHE A 81 -4.46 -2.83 -1.57
CA PHE A 81 -3.74 -1.81 -2.31
C PHE A 81 -2.29 -2.25 -2.59
N CYS A 82 -1.57 -2.75 -1.59
CA CYS A 82 -0.21 -3.27 -1.74
C CYS A 82 -0.15 -4.41 -2.76
N ALA A 83 -1.04 -5.39 -2.66
CA ALA A 83 -1.08 -6.53 -3.58
C ALA A 83 -1.42 -6.12 -5.02
N ALA A 84 -2.41 -5.24 -5.21
CA ALA A 84 -2.78 -4.76 -6.53
C ALA A 84 -1.72 -3.84 -7.17
N LEU A 85 -1.13 -2.92 -6.39
CA LEU A 85 -0.02 -2.08 -6.81
C LEU A 85 1.21 -2.93 -7.18
N GLY A 86 1.54 -3.92 -6.34
CA GLY A 86 2.66 -4.84 -6.56
C GLY A 86 2.50 -5.67 -7.83
N ARG A 87 1.32 -6.27 -8.04
CA ARG A 87 1.02 -7.01 -9.28
C ARG A 87 1.12 -6.13 -10.51
N MET A 88 0.55 -4.92 -10.45
CA MET A 88 0.62 -3.96 -11.55
C MET A 88 2.06 -3.54 -11.87
N ALA A 89 2.88 -3.26 -10.84
CA ALA A 89 4.28 -2.91 -11.01
C ALA A 89 5.09 -4.07 -11.62
N ALA A 90 4.90 -5.29 -11.11
CA ALA A 90 5.55 -6.50 -11.63
C ALA A 90 5.19 -6.77 -13.10
N MET A 91 3.90 -6.71 -13.45
CA MET A 91 3.43 -6.85 -14.84
C MET A 91 3.96 -5.76 -15.78
N SER A 92 4.37 -4.61 -15.23
CA SER A 92 5.01 -3.52 -15.98
C SER A 92 6.53 -3.67 -16.07
N GLY A 93 7.08 -4.85 -15.72
CA GLY A 93 8.50 -5.18 -15.84
C GLY A 93 9.37 -4.76 -14.65
N THR A 94 8.79 -4.27 -13.56
CA THR A 94 9.55 -3.83 -12.36
C THR A 94 9.76 -5.00 -11.43
N LYS A 95 11.01 -5.31 -11.07
CA LYS A 95 11.30 -6.41 -10.14
C LYS A 95 10.80 -6.03 -8.75
N THR A 96 9.58 -6.48 -8.42
CA THR A 96 8.83 -6.01 -7.26
C THR A 96 8.74 -7.09 -6.18
N LEU A 97 8.97 -6.70 -4.93
CA LEU A 97 8.74 -7.48 -3.73
C LEU A 97 7.62 -6.86 -2.89
N LEU A 98 6.71 -7.69 -2.39
CA LEU A 98 5.73 -7.31 -1.37
C LEU A 98 5.99 -8.09 -0.08
N ILE A 99 6.24 -7.36 1.01
CA ILE A 99 6.48 -7.88 2.34
C ILE A 99 5.21 -7.67 3.20
N ASP A 100 4.70 -8.76 3.79
CA ASP A 100 3.65 -8.70 4.82
C ASP A 100 4.29 -8.36 6.18
N ALA A 101 4.31 -7.06 6.51
CA ALA A 101 4.86 -6.55 7.76
C ALA A 101 3.77 -6.28 8.82
N ASP A 102 2.54 -6.77 8.62
CA ASP A 102 1.52 -6.88 9.67
C ASP A 102 1.61 -8.26 10.33
N LEU A 103 2.64 -8.47 11.16
CA LEU A 103 2.86 -9.73 11.87
C LEU A 103 1.79 -10.05 12.93
N ARG A 104 0.85 -9.13 13.19
CA ARG A 104 -0.28 -9.40 14.08
C ARG A 104 -1.42 -10.04 13.33
N ARG A 105 -1.79 -9.47 12.18
CA ARG A 105 -2.94 -9.93 11.37
C ARG A 105 -2.56 -10.00 9.90
N PRO A 106 -1.59 -10.85 9.53
CA PRO A 106 -1.13 -10.92 8.15
C PRO A 106 -2.27 -11.34 7.23
N SER A 107 -2.22 -10.84 6.01
CA SER A 107 -3.30 -11.03 5.05
C SER A 107 -2.83 -11.21 3.63
N ILE A 108 -1.56 -10.95 3.32
CA ILE A 108 -1.02 -11.05 1.96
C ILE A 108 -1.21 -12.47 1.43
N ALA A 109 -0.81 -13.51 2.15
CA ALA A 109 -0.96 -14.90 1.68
C ALA A 109 -2.41 -15.26 1.27
N ARG A 110 -3.42 -14.71 1.96
CA ARG A 110 -4.84 -14.96 1.65
C ARG A 110 -5.32 -14.28 0.36
N LEU A 111 -4.60 -13.27 -0.11
CA LEU A 111 -4.89 -12.56 -1.37
C LEU A 111 -4.34 -13.31 -2.60
N PHE A 112 -3.51 -14.34 -2.40
CA PHE A 112 -2.90 -15.12 -3.48
C PHE A 112 -3.22 -16.61 -3.33
N PRO A 113 -4.34 -17.09 -3.89
CA PRO A 113 -4.71 -18.50 -3.85
C PRO A 113 -3.61 -19.39 -4.44
N GLY A 114 -3.25 -20.45 -3.71
CA GLY A 114 -2.18 -21.38 -4.10
C GLY A 114 -0.80 -21.06 -3.52
N ILE A 115 -0.63 -19.88 -2.91
CA ILE A 115 0.62 -19.50 -2.26
C ILE A 115 0.60 -19.90 -0.78
N SER A 116 1.53 -20.76 -0.38
CA SER A 116 1.71 -21.21 1.01
C SER A 116 3.19 -21.39 1.34
N PRO A 117 3.93 -20.29 1.57
CA PRO A 117 5.35 -20.38 1.91
C PRO A 117 5.56 -21.07 3.27
N GLU A 118 6.54 -21.97 3.31
CA GLU A 118 6.99 -22.66 4.52
C GLU A 118 7.83 -21.72 5.40
N VAL A 119 8.82 -21.03 4.81
CA VAL A 119 9.63 -20.02 5.48
C VAL A 119 9.00 -18.64 5.28
N ARG A 120 8.88 -17.87 6.36
CA ARG A 120 8.21 -16.57 6.38
C ARG A 120 9.08 -15.49 7.05
N LEU A 121 8.60 -14.26 7.02
CA LEU A 121 9.33 -13.10 7.56
C LEU A 121 9.82 -13.34 9.00
N GLU A 122 8.98 -13.88 9.87
CA GLU A 122 9.37 -14.14 11.26
C GLU A 122 10.49 -15.18 11.37
N ASP A 123 10.55 -16.18 10.49
CA ASP A 123 11.62 -17.18 10.47
C ASP A 123 12.94 -16.54 10.06
N LEU A 124 12.91 -15.68 9.05
CA LEU A 124 14.08 -14.92 8.61
C LEU A 124 14.59 -13.98 9.70
N LEU A 125 13.72 -13.45 10.56
CA LEU A 125 14.09 -12.51 11.63
C LEU A 125 14.54 -13.21 12.92
N GLN A 126 14.21 -14.48 13.10
CA GLN A 126 14.57 -15.26 14.30
C GLN A 126 15.71 -16.24 14.06
N ASN A 127 15.91 -16.70 12.82
CA ASN A 127 16.87 -17.75 12.48
C ASN A 127 17.83 -17.27 11.40
N ASP A 128 19.00 -17.90 11.34
CA ASP A 128 19.99 -17.61 10.30
C ASP A 128 19.70 -18.37 9.00
N LEU A 129 18.69 -17.89 8.27
CA LEU A 129 18.22 -18.47 7.01
C LEU A 129 18.50 -17.51 5.84
N PRO A 130 18.85 -18.04 4.65
CA PRO A 130 18.94 -17.22 3.44
C PRO A 130 17.55 -16.75 3.02
N TRP A 131 17.41 -15.45 2.76
CA TRP A 131 16.12 -14.81 2.49
C TRP A 131 15.40 -15.40 1.27
N GLN A 132 16.16 -15.93 0.29
CA GLN A 132 15.63 -16.55 -0.92
C GLN A 132 14.68 -17.72 -0.62
N GLN A 133 14.87 -18.42 0.51
CA GLN A 133 13.99 -19.53 0.91
C GLN A 133 12.58 -19.07 1.31
N ALA A 134 12.41 -17.80 1.70
CA ALA A 134 11.13 -17.25 2.13
C ALA A 134 10.39 -16.50 1.01
N ILE A 135 11.04 -16.30 -0.14
CA ILE A 135 10.44 -15.59 -1.27
C ILE A 135 9.70 -16.57 -2.17
N VAL A 136 8.43 -16.28 -2.41
CA VAL A 136 7.58 -17.01 -3.35
C VAL A 136 7.10 -16.06 -4.44
N GLN A 137 6.91 -16.57 -5.66
CA GLN A 137 6.50 -15.76 -6.80
C GLN A 137 5.04 -16.04 -7.17
N ASP A 138 4.27 -14.97 -7.38
CA ASP A 138 2.94 -15.04 -7.99
C ASP A 138 3.08 -15.17 -9.51
N GLU A 139 2.89 -16.39 -10.02
CA GLU A 139 3.05 -16.71 -11.45
C GLU A 139 2.20 -15.84 -12.38
N LYS A 140 1.04 -15.34 -11.90
CA LYS A 140 0.14 -14.50 -12.70
C LYS A 140 0.72 -13.13 -13.05
N SER A 141 1.64 -12.61 -12.25
CA SER A 141 2.16 -11.24 -12.38
C SER A 141 3.67 -11.12 -12.34
N GLY A 142 4.37 -12.15 -11.84
CA GLY A 142 5.80 -12.11 -11.54
C GLY A 142 6.15 -11.41 -10.22
N LEU A 143 5.15 -10.97 -9.43
CA LEU A 143 5.35 -10.35 -8.11
C LEU A 143 5.99 -11.33 -7.13
N HIS A 144 7.05 -10.90 -6.46
CA HIS A 144 7.66 -11.66 -5.37
C HIS A 144 6.98 -11.30 -4.05
N LEU A 145 6.79 -12.29 -3.19
CA LEU A 145 6.10 -12.16 -1.92
C LEU A 145 6.98 -12.69 -0.80
N LEU A 146 7.04 -11.92 0.29
CA LEU A 146 7.54 -12.35 1.59
C LEU A 146 6.38 -12.29 2.58
N CYS A 147 5.74 -13.44 2.82
CA CYS A 147 4.59 -13.54 3.72
C CYS A 147 5.02 -13.61 5.18
N ALA A 148 4.06 -13.40 6.09
CA ALA A 148 4.22 -13.58 7.53
C ALA A 148 3.36 -14.73 8.06
N HIS A 149 3.76 -15.34 9.18
CA HIS A 149 2.98 -16.33 9.92
C HIS A 149 1.79 -15.66 10.61
N GLY A 150 2.06 -14.61 11.37
CA GLY A 150 1.09 -13.89 12.17
C GLY A 150 1.10 -14.25 13.66
N ASN A 151 0.27 -13.54 14.43
CA ASN A 151 0.02 -13.79 15.86
C ASN A 151 1.28 -13.84 16.75
N THR A 152 2.37 -13.18 16.36
CA THR A 152 3.57 -13.10 17.20
C THR A 152 3.47 -11.93 18.20
N PRO A 153 3.67 -12.17 19.51
CA PRO A 153 3.71 -11.09 20.50
C PRO A 153 4.96 -10.20 20.35
N LEU A 154 5.99 -10.65 19.62
CA LEU A 154 7.28 -9.97 19.46
C LEU A 154 7.30 -9.00 18.26
N THR A 155 6.14 -8.56 17.76
CA THR A 155 6.05 -7.82 16.49
C THR A 155 6.94 -6.57 16.47
N SER A 156 6.84 -5.68 17.48
CA SER A 156 7.69 -4.48 17.58
C SER A 156 9.19 -4.79 17.58
N GLU A 157 9.60 -5.84 18.30
CA GLU A 157 11.01 -6.23 18.45
C GLU A 157 11.58 -6.78 17.14
N LEU A 158 10.83 -7.66 16.48
CA LEU A 158 11.22 -8.24 15.20
C LEU A 158 11.37 -7.17 14.12
N LEU A 159 10.36 -6.30 13.96
CA LEU A 159 10.38 -5.24 12.95
C LEU A 159 11.41 -4.13 13.26
N GLY A 160 11.68 -3.88 14.55
CA GLY A 160 12.70 -2.93 15.01
C GLY A 160 14.13 -3.47 14.98
N SER A 161 14.31 -4.78 14.83
CA SER A 161 15.61 -5.44 14.93
C SER A 161 16.63 -4.96 13.89
N LYS A 162 17.92 -5.14 14.20
CA LYS A 162 19.02 -4.99 13.23
C LYS A 162 18.90 -5.98 12.07
N ARG A 163 18.30 -7.15 12.32
CA ARG A 163 18.10 -8.19 11.31
C ARG A 163 17.08 -7.75 10.26
N MET A 164 15.99 -7.09 10.67
CA MET A 164 15.04 -6.46 9.74
C MET A 164 15.70 -5.35 8.91
N GLN A 165 16.56 -4.53 9.54
CA GLN A 165 17.32 -3.50 8.81
C GLN A 165 18.23 -4.11 7.75
N ALA A 166 18.99 -5.15 8.10
CA ALA A 166 19.86 -5.85 7.17
C ALA A 166 19.07 -6.51 6.03
N LEU A 167 17.92 -7.12 6.34
CA LEU A 167 17.02 -7.70 5.34
C LEU A 167 16.53 -6.65 4.35
N LEU A 168 16.02 -5.50 4.82
CA LEU A 168 15.56 -4.42 3.94
C LEU A 168 16.68 -3.88 3.04
N ALA A 169 17.88 -3.69 3.60
CA ALA A 169 19.03 -3.26 2.81
C ALA A 169 19.39 -4.28 1.71
N GLN A 170 19.28 -5.58 1.99
CA GLN A 170 19.46 -6.62 0.97
C GLN A 170 18.35 -6.58 -0.09
N MET A 171 17.09 -6.40 0.32
CA MET A 171 15.97 -6.34 -0.63
C MET A 171 16.09 -5.14 -1.57
N GLU A 172 16.57 -3.99 -1.08
CA GLU A 172 16.76 -2.78 -1.89
C GLU A 172 17.84 -2.93 -2.98
N GLN A 173 18.82 -3.81 -2.76
CA GLN A 173 19.82 -4.16 -3.78
C GLN A 173 19.24 -5.11 -4.85
N GLU A 174 18.31 -5.97 -4.46
CA GLU A 174 17.79 -7.04 -5.30
C GLU A 174 16.51 -6.68 -6.06
N PHE A 175 15.72 -5.75 -5.54
CA PHE A 175 14.42 -5.37 -6.09
C PHE A 175 14.39 -3.88 -6.46
N ASP A 176 13.68 -3.57 -7.53
CA ASP A 176 13.46 -2.19 -7.98
C ASP A 176 12.38 -1.49 -7.14
N LEU A 177 11.48 -2.27 -6.54
CA LEU A 177 10.41 -1.81 -5.67
C LEU A 177 10.14 -2.84 -4.55
N VAL A 178 10.18 -2.38 -3.31
CA VAL A 178 9.86 -3.14 -2.10
C VAL A 178 8.67 -2.48 -1.42
N LEU A 179 7.51 -3.13 -1.46
CA LEU A 179 6.29 -2.69 -0.79
C LEU A 179 6.18 -3.35 0.58
N LEU A 180 5.94 -2.57 1.63
CA LEU A 180 5.68 -3.06 2.98
C LEU A 180 4.21 -2.81 3.34
N ASP A 181 3.43 -3.89 3.47
CA ASP A 181 2.08 -3.84 4.04
C ASP A 181 2.19 -3.84 5.57
N THR A 182 1.67 -2.81 6.25
CA THR A 182 1.89 -2.59 7.69
C THR A 182 0.59 -2.44 8.46
N PRO A 183 0.60 -2.66 9.79
CA PRO A 183 -0.60 -2.46 10.60
C PRO A 183 -1.05 -0.98 10.61
N PRO A 184 -2.31 -0.70 10.97
CA PRO A 184 -2.79 0.66 11.14
C PRO A 184 -2.12 1.37 12.31
N ILE A 185 -1.91 2.68 12.17
CA ILE A 185 -1.08 3.47 13.08
C ILE A 185 -1.74 3.75 14.44
N MET A 186 -3.07 3.89 14.49
CA MET A 186 -3.76 4.31 15.74
C MET A 186 -3.90 3.21 16.79
N GLY A 187 -3.55 1.96 16.46
CA GLY A 187 -3.68 0.85 17.41
C GLY A 187 -2.36 0.39 18.02
N ILE A 188 -1.22 0.64 17.36
CA ILE A 188 -0.03 -0.20 17.52
C ILE A 188 1.25 0.57 17.12
N SER A 189 2.31 0.51 17.95
CA SER A 189 3.63 1.14 17.72
C SER A 189 4.54 0.39 16.73
N ASP A 190 4.18 -0.85 16.39
CA ASP A 190 5.03 -1.80 15.67
C ASP A 190 5.54 -1.32 14.30
N GLY A 191 4.80 -0.43 13.62
CA GLY A 191 5.19 0.12 12.31
C GLY A 191 6.16 1.31 12.35
N TRP A 192 6.36 1.95 13.51
CA TRP A 192 7.15 3.18 13.62
C TRP A 192 8.63 2.95 13.30
N ASN A 193 9.17 1.82 13.74
CA ASN A 193 10.57 1.49 13.49
C ASN A 193 10.87 1.23 12.01
N LEU A 194 9.88 0.79 11.23
CA LEU A 194 10.01 0.61 9.79
C LEU A 194 9.90 1.93 9.05
N ALA A 195 9.02 2.82 9.50
CA ALA A 195 8.77 4.09 8.83
C ALA A 195 10.02 5.01 8.75
N CYS A 196 10.96 4.91 9.69
CA CYS A 196 12.25 5.61 9.61
C CYS A 196 13.28 4.97 8.67
N ARG A 197 12.96 3.83 8.05
CA ARG A 197 13.88 2.99 7.26
C ARG A 197 13.38 2.76 5.84
N VAL A 198 12.36 3.50 5.41
CA VAL A 198 11.80 3.43 4.06
C VAL A 198 11.92 4.78 3.38
N ASP A 199 11.99 4.77 2.06
CA ASP A 199 12.11 5.98 1.24
C ASP A 199 10.80 6.77 1.20
N ALA A 200 9.66 6.06 1.20
CA ALA A 200 8.35 6.68 1.16
C ALA A 200 7.32 5.99 2.06
N LEU A 201 6.45 6.80 2.67
CA LEU A 201 5.29 6.34 3.43
C LEU A 201 4.02 6.81 2.72
N VAL A 202 3.23 5.85 2.22
CA VAL A 202 1.92 6.07 1.62
C VAL A 202 0.83 5.84 2.66
N TYR A 203 -0.01 6.85 2.87
CA TYR A 203 -1.07 6.81 3.86
C TYR A 203 -2.45 6.62 3.22
N LEU A 204 -3.13 5.51 3.53
CA LEU A 204 -4.49 5.26 3.05
C LEU A 204 -5.53 5.90 3.98
N ILE A 205 -6.57 6.45 3.35
CA ILE A 205 -7.77 6.94 4.02
C ILE A 205 -8.97 6.26 3.36
N HIS A 206 -9.82 5.57 4.14
CA HIS A 206 -11.08 5.06 3.61
C HIS A 206 -12.01 6.23 3.23
N TRP A 207 -12.32 6.32 1.94
CA TRP A 207 -13.13 7.40 1.37
C TRP A 207 -14.50 7.48 2.04
N SER A 208 -14.88 8.69 2.45
CA SER A 208 -16.11 9.06 3.16
C SER A 208 -16.38 8.37 4.51
N GLU A 209 -15.65 7.31 4.87
CA GLU A 209 -15.90 6.51 6.08
C GLU A 209 -14.98 6.91 7.25
N THR A 210 -13.66 7.04 7.02
CA THR A 210 -12.74 7.34 8.11
C THR A 210 -12.95 8.77 8.62
N PRO A 211 -13.24 8.95 9.94
CA PRO A 211 -13.47 10.28 10.47
C PRO A 211 -12.24 11.18 10.32
N ARG A 212 -12.45 12.45 9.96
CA ARG A 212 -11.34 13.41 9.78
C ARG A 212 -10.47 13.55 11.02
N GLU A 213 -11.09 13.57 12.20
CA GLU A 213 -10.39 13.64 13.50
C GLU A 213 -9.51 12.41 13.75
N THR A 214 -9.96 11.22 13.31
CA THR A 214 -9.19 9.98 13.36
C THR A 214 -7.94 10.10 12.49
N VAL A 215 -8.06 10.55 11.25
CA VAL A 215 -6.91 10.79 10.36
C VAL A 215 -5.96 11.82 10.95
N GLN A 216 -6.47 12.96 11.45
CA GLN A 216 -5.62 13.99 12.05
C GLN A 216 -4.88 13.49 13.31
N THR A 217 -5.55 12.70 14.15
CA THR A 217 -4.92 12.11 15.34
C THR A 217 -3.81 11.14 14.95
N ALA A 218 -4.06 10.31 13.95
CA ALA A 218 -3.08 9.39 13.40
C ALA A 218 -1.87 10.11 12.79
N LEU A 219 -2.08 11.21 12.07
CA LEU A 219 -1.00 12.04 11.51
C LEU A 219 -0.18 12.71 12.62
N ARG A 220 -0.82 13.22 13.67
CA ARG A 220 -0.10 13.76 14.84
C ARG A 220 0.78 12.71 15.53
N GLN A 221 0.36 11.44 15.57
CA GLN A 221 1.20 10.38 16.12
C GLN A 221 2.46 10.14 15.28
N LEU A 222 2.36 10.20 13.94
CA LEU A 222 3.52 10.13 13.04
C LEU A 222 4.42 11.37 13.22
N GLU A 223 3.83 12.56 13.35
CA GLU A 223 4.57 13.80 13.56
C GLU A 223 5.41 13.77 14.86
N VAL A 224 4.85 13.25 15.95
CA VAL A 224 5.55 13.11 17.25
C VAL A 224 6.83 12.27 17.14
N ILE A 225 6.86 11.29 16.24
CA ILE A 225 8.04 10.44 15.99
C ILE A 225 8.90 10.92 14.81
N GLY A 226 8.61 12.11 14.28
CA GLY A 226 9.39 12.75 13.20
C GLY A 226 9.13 12.16 11.81
N ILE A 227 7.97 11.53 11.60
CA ILE A 227 7.61 10.87 10.35
C ILE A 227 6.47 11.62 9.68
N GLN A 228 6.61 11.90 8.40
CA GLN A 228 5.56 12.52 7.59
C GLN A 228 5.28 11.64 6.37
N PRO A 229 4.00 11.33 6.06
CA PRO A 229 3.68 10.61 4.83
C PRO A 229 4.15 11.37 3.58
N SER A 230 4.73 10.65 2.64
CA SER A 230 5.09 11.17 1.31
C SER A 230 3.85 11.54 0.49
N GLY A 231 2.71 10.91 0.79
CA GLY A 231 1.42 11.29 0.24
C GLY A 231 0.29 10.38 0.69
N MET A 232 -0.93 10.76 0.32
CA MET A 232 -2.15 10.10 0.76
C MET A 232 -2.89 9.45 -0.41
N VAL A 233 -3.55 8.32 -0.16
CA VAL A 233 -4.42 7.65 -1.13
C VAL A 233 -5.82 7.51 -0.54
N LEU A 234 -6.83 7.97 -1.28
CA LEU A 234 -8.22 7.70 -0.93
C LEU A 234 -8.57 6.29 -1.41
N SER A 235 -8.85 5.39 -0.46
CA SER A 235 -9.22 4.00 -0.74
C SER A 235 -10.73 3.82 -0.84
N MET A 236 -11.15 2.80 -1.59
CA MET A 236 -12.56 2.41 -1.72
C MET A 236 -13.48 3.54 -2.19
N VAL A 237 -13.01 4.35 -3.14
CA VAL A 237 -13.76 5.50 -3.66
C VAL A 237 -14.95 5.02 -4.48
N ASN A 238 -16.16 5.35 -4.04
CA ASN A 238 -17.35 5.16 -4.86
C ASN A 238 -17.38 6.21 -5.98
N MET A 239 -16.92 5.84 -7.17
CA MET A 239 -16.78 6.74 -8.31
C MET A 239 -18.11 7.35 -8.78
N ARG A 240 -19.26 6.70 -8.55
CA ARG A 240 -20.58 7.25 -8.90
C ARG A 240 -20.96 8.39 -7.95
N GLN A 241 -20.71 8.22 -6.66
CA GLN A 241 -20.98 9.25 -5.67
C GLN A 241 -19.95 10.37 -5.72
N GLN A 242 -18.68 10.05 -5.94
CA GLN A 242 -17.59 11.02 -5.99
C GLN A 242 -17.79 12.07 -7.10
N LYS A 243 -18.36 11.68 -8.25
CA LYS A 243 -18.77 12.62 -9.32
C LYS A 243 -19.72 13.74 -8.86
N LYS A 244 -20.52 13.49 -7.82
CA LYS A 244 -21.46 14.50 -7.27
C LYS A 244 -20.74 15.58 -6.46
N TYR A 245 -19.53 15.28 -5.97
CA TYR A 245 -18.75 16.18 -5.11
C TYR A 245 -17.68 16.98 -5.87
N GLY A 246 -17.56 16.81 -7.20
CA GLY A 246 -16.50 17.47 -7.96
C GLY A 246 -16.89 17.80 -9.40
N TYR A 247 -17.12 19.09 -9.66
CA TYR A 247 -16.75 19.71 -10.94
C TYR A 247 -15.24 20.04 -10.86
N GLY A 248 -14.41 19.40 -11.69
CA GLY A 248 -12.98 19.76 -11.85
C GLY A 248 -11.92 18.93 -11.09
N GLY A 249 -12.30 17.96 -10.25
CA GLY A 249 -11.34 17.12 -9.51
C GLY A 249 -10.83 15.88 -10.25
N TYR A 250 -9.85 15.16 -9.68
CA TYR A 250 -9.24 13.93 -10.23
C TYR A 250 -10.25 12.89 -10.74
N GLY A 251 -11.41 12.74 -10.09
CA GLY A 251 -12.46 11.82 -10.54
C GLY A 251 -13.22 12.26 -11.80
N TYR A 252 -13.30 13.58 -12.07
CA TYR A 252 -13.85 14.11 -13.32
C TYR A 252 -12.95 13.72 -14.50
N TYR A 253 -11.63 13.96 -14.37
CA TYR A 253 -10.64 13.57 -15.38
C TYR A 253 -10.57 12.05 -15.56
N TYR A 254 -10.51 11.29 -14.47
CA TYR A 254 -10.57 9.82 -14.52
C TYR A 254 -11.81 9.29 -15.26
N SER A 255 -12.99 9.91 -15.05
CA SER A 255 -14.22 9.52 -15.75
C SER A 255 -14.26 9.91 -17.24
N LYS A 256 -13.45 10.89 -17.65
CA LYS A 256 -13.30 11.33 -19.04
C LYS A 256 -12.27 10.47 -19.77
N TYR A 257 -11.14 10.18 -19.12
CA TYR A 257 -10.12 9.24 -19.61
C TYR A 257 -10.66 7.81 -19.73
N SER A 258 -11.38 7.30 -18.73
CA SER A 258 -11.98 5.96 -18.82
C SER A 258 -12.99 5.84 -19.96
N ARG A 259 -13.66 6.93 -20.36
CA ARG A 259 -14.57 6.94 -21.54
C ARG A 259 -13.81 6.99 -22.86
N TYR A 260 -12.60 7.56 -22.89
CA TYR A 260 -11.77 7.63 -24.09
C TYR A 260 -11.16 6.27 -24.47
N TYR A 261 -10.77 5.45 -23.48
CA TYR A 261 -10.18 4.12 -23.72
C TYR A 261 -11.20 2.97 -23.83
N HIS A 262 -12.49 3.23 -23.60
CA HIS A 262 -13.58 2.25 -23.75
C HIS A 262 -14.42 2.49 -25.02
N ASN A 263 -14.02 3.43 -25.88
CA ASN A 263 -14.55 3.64 -27.22
C ASN A 263 -13.50 3.28 -28.26
#